data_AF-A0AA92TL66-F1
#
_entry.id   AF-A0AA92TL66-F1
#
_cell.length_a   1.000
_cell.length_b   1.000
_cell.length_c   1.000
_cell.angle_alpha   90.00
_cell.angle_beta   90.00
_cell.angle_gamma   90.00
#
_symmetry.space_group_name_H-M   'P 1'
#
loop_
_entity.id
_entity.type
_entity.pdbx_description
1 polymer ?
#
loop_
_entity_poly.entity_id
_entity_poly.type
_entity_poly.pdbx_seq_one_letter_code
_entity_poly.pdbx_strand_id
1 'polypeptide(L)'
;MEAKNVLEQVRTLKFEFQALSSKKPNDTLNKFKVKYVNQTLTEANKVLGEDKPYKDFDVFCDEELPTNSDVLMILSLYLNKLAVHA
;
A
#
# COMPACT_ATOMS: atom_id res chain seq x y z
N MET A 1 -2.24 2.09 -16.50
CA MET A 1 -0.90 1.56 -16.19
C MET A 1 -0.96 0.04 -16.34
N GLU A 2 0.01 -0.64 -16.96
CA GLU A 2 -0.03 -2.11 -17.03
C GLU A 2 -0.01 -2.72 -15.62
N ALA A 3 -0.80 -3.77 -15.36
CA ALA A 3 -0.93 -4.39 -14.03
C ALA A 3 0.43 -4.79 -13.42
N LYS A 4 1.38 -5.20 -14.26
CA LYS A 4 2.77 -5.50 -13.90
C LYS A 4 3.48 -4.31 -13.24
N ASN A 5 3.27 -3.09 -13.74
CA ASN A 5 3.90 -1.90 -13.16
C ASN A 5 3.32 -1.58 -11.77
N VAL A 6 2.01 -1.83 -11.56
CA VAL A 6 1.38 -1.64 -10.25
C VAL A 6 1.95 -2.65 -9.24
N LEU A 7 2.09 -3.92 -9.65
CA LEU A 7 2.68 -4.96 -8.82
C LEU A 7 4.09 -4.59 -8.35
N GLU A 8 4.96 -4.12 -9.26
CA GLU A 8 6.33 -3.74 -8.89
C GLU A 8 6.37 -2.51 -7.97
N GLN A 9 5.47 -1.55 -8.14
CA GLN A 9 5.35 -0.42 -7.22
C GLN A 9 4.95 -0.86 -5.81
N VAL A 10 3.91 -1.70 -5.69
CA VAL A 10 3.48 -2.24 -4.39
C VAL A 10 4.62 -3.04 -3.75
N ARG A 11 5.35 -3.86 -4.53
CA ARG A 11 6.50 -4.63 -4.03
C ARG A 11 7.61 -3.71 -3.51
N THR A 12 7.93 -2.66 -4.25
CA THR A 12 8.97 -1.68 -3.87
C THR A 12 8.60 -0.96 -2.58
N LEU A 13 7.39 -0.40 -2.50
CA LEU A 13 6.91 0.27 -1.30
C LEU A 13 6.87 -0.68 -0.11
N LYS A 14 6.39 -1.93 -0.29
CA LYS A 14 6.36 -2.92 0.78
C LYS A 14 7.76 -3.18 1.34
N PHE A 15 8.78 -3.27 0.48
CA PHE A 15 10.17 -3.45 0.90
C PHE A 15 10.70 -2.26 1.71
N GLU A 16 10.44 -1.03 1.26
CA GLU A 16 10.82 0.18 2.00
C GLU A 16 10.14 0.25 3.37
N PHE A 17 8.82 0.01 3.41
CA PHE A 17 8.05 0.02 4.65
C PHE A 17 8.38 -1.14 5.57
N GLN A 18 8.87 -2.26 5.05
CA GLN A 18 9.41 -3.35 5.87
C GLN A 18 10.66 -2.88 6.63
N ALA A 19 11.58 -2.20 5.94
CA ALA A 19 12.78 -1.65 6.57
C ALA A 19 12.46 -0.55 7.60
N LEU A 20 11.49 0.34 7.29
CA LEU A 20 11.04 1.38 8.22
C LEU A 20 10.34 0.79 9.45
N SER A 21 9.40 -0.13 9.25
CA SER A 21 8.63 -0.75 10.33
C SER A 21 9.50 -1.59 11.26
N SER A 22 10.58 -2.18 10.75
CA SER A 22 11.53 -2.94 11.57
C SER A 22 12.30 -2.06 12.55
N LYS A 23 12.42 -0.75 12.26
CA LYS A 23 13.15 0.22 13.08
C LYS A 23 12.21 1.07 13.94
N LYS A 24 11.10 1.49 13.34
CA LYS A 24 10.17 2.49 13.89
C LYS A 24 8.72 2.18 13.47
N PRO A 25 8.12 1.09 13.97
CA PRO A 25 6.80 0.66 13.53
C PRO A 25 5.72 1.72 13.77
N ASN A 26 5.78 2.38 14.93
CA ASN A 26 4.76 3.32 15.40
C ASN A 26 4.99 4.78 14.94
N ASP A 27 6.05 5.07 14.17
CA ASP A 27 6.28 6.42 13.65
C ASP A 27 5.21 6.76 12.61
N THR A 28 4.48 7.85 12.85
CA THR A 28 3.49 8.41 11.92
C THR A 28 4.16 8.89 10.64
N LEU A 29 3.55 8.57 9.48
CA LEU A 29 4.03 9.05 8.20
C LEU A 29 3.81 10.56 8.04
N ASN A 30 4.57 11.17 7.12
CA ASN A 30 4.27 12.51 6.64
C ASN A 30 3.33 12.46 5.42
N LYS A 31 2.66 13.58 5.14
CA LYS A 31 1.73 13.72 4.00
C LYS A 31 2.36 13.38 2.65
N PHE A 32 3.64 13.66 2.47
CA PHE A 32 4.35 13.35 1.23
C PHE A 32 4.37 11.84 0.96
N LYS A 33 4.74 11.02 1.95
CA LYS A 33 4.76 9.55 1.79
C LYS A 33 3.35 8.98 1.61
N VAL A 34 2.38 9.45 2.40
CA VAL A 34 0.97 9.00 2.30
C VAL A 34 0.41 9.24 0.90
N LYS A 35 0.71 10.40 0.29
CA LYS A 35 0.30 10.70 -1.09
C LYS A 35 0.70 9.60 -2.08
N TYR A 36 1.97 9.18 -2.07
CA TYR A 36 2.46 8.19 -3.03
C TYR A 36 1.97 6.78 -2.72
N VAL A 37 1.85 6.42 -1.43
CA VAL A 37 1.21 5.16 -1.02
C VAL A 37 -0.24 5.11 -1.53
N ASN A 38 -1.02 6.18 -1.32
CA ASN A 38 -2.41 6.26 -1.76
C ASN A 38 -2.55 6.24 -3.29
N GLN A 39 -1.62 6.85 -4.03
CA GLN A 39 -1.58 6.76 -5.49
C GLN A 39 -1.39 5.31 -5.94
N THR A 40 -0.44 4.58 -5.36
CA THR A 40 -0.22 3.16 -5.68
C THR A 40 -1.43 2.30 -5.28
N LEU A 41 -2.03 2.52 -4.12
CA LEU A 41 -3.24 1.80 -3.69
C LEU A 41 -4.44 2.06 -4.61
N THR A 42 -4.61 3.30 -5.08
CA THR A 42 -5.66 3.66 -6.03
C THR A 42 -5.53 2.89 -7.34
N GLU A 43 -4.32 2.80 -7.89
CA GLU A 43 -4.08 2.00 -9.10
C GLU A 43 -4.25 0.50 -8.83
N ALA A 44 -3.84 0.01 -7.67
CA ALA A 44 -4.07 -1.38 -7.27
C ALA A 44 -5.56 -1.72 -7.15
N ASN A 45 -6.38 -0.83 -6.60
CA ASN A 45 -7.84 -1.00 -6.54
C ASN A 45 -8.46 -1.07 -7.94
N LYS A 46 -7.96 -0.30 -8.91
CA LYS A 46 -8.42 -0.39 -10.31
C LYS A 46 -8.11 -1.74 -10.95
N VAL A 47 -6.97 -2.34 -10.60
CA VAL A 47 -6.58 -3.67 -11.09
C VAL A 47 -7.40 -4.77 -10.42
N LEU A 48 -7.59 -4.69 -9.09
CA LEU A 48 -8.24 -5.75 -8.30
C LEU A 48 -9.77 -5.68 -8.33
N GLY A 49 -10.37 -4.50 -8.49
CA GLY A 49 -11.81 -4.34 -8.42
C GLY A 49 -12.39 -4.87 -7.10
N GLU A 50 -13.32 -5.83 -7.21
CA GLU A 50 -13.96 -6.47 -6.05
C GLU A 50 -13.05 -7.46 -5.29
N ASP A 51 -11.93 -7.89 -5.89
CA ASP A 51 -10.99 -8.85 -5.29
C ASP A 51 -9.97 -8.20 -4.34
N LYS A 52 -10.11 -6.89 -4.07
CA LYS A 52 -9.26 -6.16 -3.13
C LYS A 52 -9.31 -6.77 -1.72
N PRO A 53 -8.25 -6.64 -0.90
CA PRO A 53 -8.18 -7.32 0.41
C PRO A 53 -9.33 -7.00 1.36
N TYR A 54 -9.81 -5.76 1.35
CA TYR A 54 -10.90 -5.28 2.19
C TYR A 54 -11.87 -4.44 1.37
N LYS A 55 -13.17 -4.71 1.51
CA LYS A 55 -14.23 -3.99 0.79
C LYS A 55 -14.33 -2.53 1.21
N ASP A 56 -14.11 -2.26 2.50
CA ASP A 56 -14.33 -0.94 3.11
C ASP A 56 -13.04 -0.11 3.24
N PHE A 57 -11.96 -0.55 2.60
CA PHE A 57 -10.71 0.19 2.53
C PHE A 57 -10.35 0.46 1.07
N ASP A 58 -9.99 1.71 0.77
CA ASP A 58 -9.47 2.10 -0.55
C ASP A 58 -8.06 2.71 -0.41
N VAL A 59 -7.91 3.68 0.48
CA VAL A 59 -6.67 4.44 0.71
C VAL A 59 -6.61 4.91 2.17
N PHE A 60 -5.43 5.35 2.63
CA PHE A 60 -5.27 5.96 3.96
C PHE A 60 -5.82 7.38 3.99
N CYS A 61 -6.32 7.81 5.16
CA CYS A 61 -6.71 9.19 5.40
C CYS A 61 -5.48 10.12 5.40
N ASP A 62 -5.63 11.34 4.89
CA ASP A 62 -4.58 12.37 4.87
C ASP A 62 -4.63 13.33 6.07
N GLU A 63 -5.67 13.22 6.90
CA GLU A 63 -5.80 13.86 8.21
C GLU A 63 -5.37 12.91 9.34
N GLU A 64 -5.84 11.67 9.31
CA GLU A 64 -5.40 10.59 10.21
C GLU A 64 -4.28 9.78 9.56
N LEU A 65 -3.06 10.31 9.69
CA LEU A 65 -1.89 9.73 9.04
C LEU A 65 -1.53 8.35 9.63
N PRO A 66 -1.28 7.32 8.80
CA PRO A 66 -0.93 5.99 9.27
C PRO A 66 0.48 5.94 9.85
N THR A 67 0.78 4.87 10.57
CA THR A 67 2.15 4.51 10.99
C THR A 67 2.87 3.66 9.93
N ASN A 68 4.19 3.48 10.08
CA ASN A 68 4.95 2.61 9.19
C ASN A 68 4.38 1.17 9.18
N SER A 69 3.99 0.63 10.35
CA SER A 69 3.42 -0.71 10.44
C SER A 69 2.05 -0.84 9.76
N ASP A 70 1.21 0.19 9.82
CA ASP A 70 -0.11 0.18 9.14
C ASP A 70 0.07 0.08 7.63
N VAL A 71 1.00 0.88 7.08
CA VAL A 71 1.31 0.88 5.65
C VAL A 71 1.91 -0.45 5.21
N LEU A 72 2.85 -1.00 5.99
CA LEU A 72 3.44 -2.32 5.70
C LEU A 72 2.37 -3.42 5.65
N MET A 73 1.44 -3.42 6.61
CA MET A 73 0.35 -4.40 6.69
C MET A 73 -0.51 -4.35 5.43
N ILE A 74 -1.00 -3.15 5.07
CA ILE A 74 -1.87 -2.97 3.89
C ILE A 74 -1.12 -3.33 2.60
N LEU A 75 0.10 -2.84 2.39
CA LEU A 75 0.87 -3.17 1.19
C LEU A 75 1.14 -4.67 1.05
N SER A 76 1.34 -5.39 2.15
CA SER A 76 1.53 -6.84 2.13
C SER A 76 0.29 -7.59 1.66
N LEU A 77 -0.90 -7.15 2.08
CA LEU A 77 -2.18 -7.73 1.65
C LEU A 77 -2.47 -7.45 0.17
N TYR A 78 -2.24 -6.20 -0.27
CA TYR A 78 -2.38 -5.82 -1.68
C TYR A 78 -1.40 -6.57 -2.58
N LEU A 79 -0.13 -6.72 -2.16
CA LEU A 79 0.86 -7.48 -2.91
C LEU A 79 0.43 -8.94 -3.11
N ASN A 80 -0.09 -9.57 -2.06
CA ASN A 80 -0.57 -10.95 -2.13
C ASN A 80 -1.71 -11.09 -3.16
N LYS A 81 -2.69 -10.18 -3.12
CA LYS A 81 -3.80 -10.17 -4.09
C LYS A 81 -3.29 -9.93 -5.51
N LEU A 82 -2.54 -8.87 -5.75
CA LEU A 82 -2.03 -8.54 -7.08
C LEU A 82 -1.18 -9.67 -7.69
N ALA A 83 -0.39 -10.38 -6.89
CA ALA A 83 0.43 -11.49 -7.38
C ALA A 83 -0.39 -12.68 -7.91
N VAL A 84 -1.68 -12.79 -7.56
CA VAL A 84 -2.60 -13.80 -8.11
C VAL A 84 -3.17 -13.37 -9.48
N HIS A 85 -3.22 -12.07 -9.75
CA HIS A 85 -3.83 -11.49 -10.97
C HIS A 85 -2.80 -11.03 -12.03
N ALA A 86 -1.51 -11.22 -11.79
CA ALA A 86 -0.40 -10.71 -12.63
C ALA A 86 0.33 -11.79 -13.42
#